data_AF-A0A4P6B6M0-F1
#
_entry.id   AF-A0A4P6B6M0-F1
#
_cell.length_a   1.000
_cell.length_b   1.000
_cell.length_c   1.000
_cell.angle_alpha   90.00
_cell.angle_beta   90.00
_cell.angle_gamma   90.00
#
_symmetry.space_group_name_H-M   'P 1'
#
loop_
_entity.id
_entity.type
_entity.pdbx_description
1 polymer ?
#
loop_
_entity_poly.entity_id
_entity_poly.type
_entity_poly.pdbx_seq_one_letter_code
_entity_poly.pdbx_strand_id
1 'polypeptide(L)'
;MKIGVITNLIKIDEFVANKMATANTEEWMEATGGNTGNVAFVQGIKNILGGEFGIVYWGDNPQAVNKYYDMLVICCANQIGAHVDLSGWADRLRHFDLPTVFIGLGAQSDEIGNIPQIPDGSKAFLALTKSLRPNENESNIITRGLFSSEVLSHYGVDSSPFGCPSQFISTALNLGQACLAHQKRAKFDRIMTAAGNPWHPSASLENTLTQIVEDYHGDYILQHPKALVQLALGETTDLTPDQIKRLESVYSRIGDWEHIQAWFESYSVLFADAQNWMHYSKHFTLAMGPRYHGVALPIQAGVPGKVISIDSRTEELSVTTGIPTVKYTEVESLSAKDLIKSCRWTQNDADNYDMVRCNNAVNYQTFLSNNNLPVSNAIAQLANSKGTN
;
A
#
# COMPACT_ATOMS: atom_id res chain seq x y z
N MET A 1 -0.73 16.52 23.47
CA MET A 1 -0.83 15.05 23.35
C MET A 1 0.37 14.58 22.56
N LYS A 2 1.14 13.63 23.09
CA LYS A 2 2.32 13.05 22.43
C LYS A 2 1.95 11.70 21.84
N ILE A 3 2.02 11.60 20.51
CA ILE A 3 1.63 10.40 19.77
C ILE A 3 2.89 9.61 19.40
N GLY A 4 2.90 8.32 19.73
CA GLY A 4 3.91 7.38 19.26
C GLY A 4 3.39 6.65 18.03
N VAL A 5 4.09 6.73 16.90
CA VAL A 5 3.72 6.03 15.67
C VAL A 5 4.61 4.80 15.51
N ILE A 6 3.97 3.62 15.44
CA ILE A 6 4.63 2.36 15.13
C ILE A 6 4.43 2.08 13.65
N THR A 7 5.54 1.93 12.92
CA THR A 7 5.52 1.60 11.49
C THR A 7 6.29 0.31 11.21
N ASN A 8 6.16 -0.23 10.00
CA ASN A 8 7.01 -1.31 9.53
C ASN A 8 8.26 -0.82 8.79
N LEU A 9 8.47 0.49 8.66
CA LEU A 9 9.71 1.05 8.13
C LEU A 9 10.75 1.11 9.25
N ILE A 10 11.97 0.68 8.94
CA ILE A 10 13.06 0.58 9.91
C ILE A 10 14.09 1.65 9.58
N LYS A 11 14.18 2.70 10.42
CA LYS A 11 15.14 3.81 10.26
C LYS A 11 15.20 4.37 8.83
N ILE A 12 14.05 4.45 8.15
CA ILE A 12 13.99 4.82 6.73
C ILE A 12 14.61 6.18 6.42
N ASP A 13 14.47 7.16 7.32
CA ASP A 13 15.05 8.49 7.12
C ASP A 13 16.59 8.44 7.16
N GLU A 14 17.17 7.62 8.05
CA GLU A 14 18.63 7.37 8.12
C GLU A 14 19.10 6.61 6.88
N PHE A 15 18.33 5.61 6.44
CA PHE A 15 18.60 4.84 5.23
C PHE A 15 18.64 5.73 3.99
N VAL A 16 17.62 6.56 3.78
CA VAL A 16 17.54 7.51 2.66
C VAL A 16 18.70 8.50 2.69
N ALA A 17 19.04 9.03 3.87
CA ALA A 17 20.08 10.04 4.01
C ALA A 17 21.50 9.50 3.78
N ASN A 18 21.78 8.25 4.16
CA ASN A 18 23.16 7.77 4.30
C ASN A 18 23.50 6.53 3.47
N LYS A 19 22.52 5.72 3.06
CA LYS A 19 22.77 4.38 2.52
C LYS A 19 22.07 4.05 1.21
N MET A 20 20.91 4.66 0.94
CA MET A 20 20.00 4.24 -0.15
C MET A 20 20.69 3.97 -1.49
N ALA A 21 21.61 4.84 -1.91
CA ALA A 21 22.28 4.73 -3.21
C ALA A 21 23.33 3.60 -3.29
N THR A 22 23.83 3.12 -2.16
CA THR A 22 24.88 2.08 -2.07
C THR A 22 24.41 0.84 -1.32
N ALA A 23 23.14 0.81 -0.93
CA ALA A 23 22.56 -0.25 -0.11
C ALA A 23 22.31 -1.51 -0.94
N ASN A 24 22.55 -2.66 -0.32
CA ASN A 24 22.23 -3.94 -0.92
C ASN A 24 20.75 -4.30 -0.75
N THR A 25 20.30 -5.43 -1.32
CA THR A 25 18.91 -5.88 -1.20
C THR A 25 18.46 -6.02 0.24
N GLU A 26 19.30 -6.58 1.14
CA GLU A 26 18.89 -6.77 2.54
C GLU A 26 18.61 -5.44 3.23
N GLU A 27 19.48 -4.46 3.05
CA GLU A 27 19.30 -3.13 3.63
C GLU A 27 18.05 -2.43 3.08
N TRP A 28 17.77 -2.57 1.77
CA TRP A 28 16.53 -2.07 1.16
C TRP A 28 15.28 -2.75 1.74
N MET A 29 15.30 -4.08 1.83
CA MET A 29 14.18 -4.86 2.33
C MET A 29 13.97 -4.62 3.83
N GLU A 30 15.02 -4.48 4.62
CA GLU A 30 14.92 -4.14 6.04
C GLU A 30 14.33 -2.73 6.22
N ALA A 31 14.91 -1.71 5.57
CA ALA A 31 14.50 -0.32 5.74
C ALA A 31 13.04 -0.10 5.34
N THR A 32 12.58 -0.81 4.32
CA THR A 32 11.21 -0.72 3.81
C THR A 32 10.23 -1.70 4.46
N GLY A 33 10.64 -2.53 5.43
CA GLY A 33 9.73 -3.49 6.08
C GLY A 33 9.29 -4.63 5.15
N GLY A 34 10.17 -5.05 4.26
CA GLY A 34 10.00 -6.13 3.30
C GLY A 34 9.18 -5.77 2.07
N ASN A 35 8.76 -4.50 1.92
CA ASN A 35 7.98 -4.04 0.78
C ASN A 35 8.11 -2.52 0.61
N THR A 36 8.64 -2.05 -0.52
CA THR A 36 8.82 -0.61 -0.76
C THR A 36 7.50 0.18 -0.79
N GLY A 37 6.37 -0.48 -1.10
CA GLY A 37 5.03 0.09 -1.04
C GLY A 37 4.61 0.54 0.35
N ASN A 38 5.30 0.10 1.42
CA ASN A 38 5.00 0.50 2.79
C ASN A 38 5.17 2.01 3.03
N VAL A 39 6.06 2.66 2.26
CA VAL A 39 6.29 4.10 2.35
C VAL A 39 5.02 4.91 2.07
N ALA A 40 4.09 4.37 1.26
CA ALA A 40 2.85 5.03 0.88
C ALA A 40 1.91 5.22 2.07
N PHE A 41 1.57 4.15 2.80
CA PHE A 41 0.62 4.27 3.90
C PHE A 41 1.24 4.93 5.13
N VAL A 42 2.56 4.78 5.34
CA VAL A 42 3.25 5.53 6.39
C VAL A 42 3.22 7.01 6.09
N GLN A 43 3.51 7.44 4.86
CA GLN A 43 3.38 8.85 4.48
C GLN A 43 1.95 9.36 4.65
N GLY A 44 0.95 8.55 4.28
CA GLY A 44 -0.46 8.87 4.52
C GLY A 44 -0.74 9.15 5.99
N ILE A 45 -0.28 8.29 6.91
CA ILE A 45 -0.47 8.46 8.36
C ILE A 45 0.26 9.72 8.86
N LYS A 46 1.50 9.96 8.43
CA LYS A 46 2.25 11.18 8.78
C LYS A 46 1.44 12.43 8.37
N ASN A 47 0.83 12.42 7.19
CA ASN A 47 0.04 13.54 6.68
C ASN A 47 -1.28 13.74 7.45
N ILE A 48 -2.05 12.67 7.73
CA ILE A 48 -3.34 12.83 8.41
C ILE A 48 -3.18 13.32 9.86
N LEU A 49 -2.06 12.97 10.53
CA LEU A 49 -1.77 13.40 11.90
C LEU A 49 -1.22 14.84 12.00
N GLY A 50 -0.72 15.43 10.90
CA GLY A 50 -0.40 16.86 10.84
C GLY A 50 0.90 17.33 11.50
N GLY A 51 1.68 16.45 12.17
CA GLY A 51 3.13 16.68 12.34
C GLY A 51 3.74 16.63 13.75
N GLU A 52 3.01 16.30 14.82
CA GLU A 52 3.61 16.09 16.15
C GLU A 52 3.47 14.62 16.60
N PHE A 53 4.38 13.77 16.13
CA PHE A 53 4.50 12.39 16.58
C PHE A 53 5.98 11.98 16.66
N GLY A 54 6.27 11.03 17.55
CA GLY A 54 7.54 10.31 17.57
C GLY A 54 7.41 8.95 16.92
N ILE A 55 8.53 8.36 16.50
CA ILE A 55 8.54 6.96 16.06
C ILE A 55 8.78 6.08 17.29
N VAL A 56 7.97 5.03 17.41
CA VAL A 56 8.13 3.98 18.42
C VAL A 56 8.48 2.69 17.71
N TYR A 57 9.53 2.03 18.17
CA TYR A 57 9.93 0.72 17.68
C TYR A 57 9.40 -0.37 18.60
N TRP A 58 9.07 -1.52 18.01
CA TRP A 58 8.64 -2.68 18.77
C TRP A 58 9.64 -3.09 19.85
N GLY A 59 10.94 -2.79 19.71
CA GLY A 59 11.99 -3.11 20.69
C GLY A 59 12.20 -2.08 21.81
N ASP A 60 11.55 -0.92 21.77
CA ASP A 60 11.81 0.17 22.73
C ASP A 60 11.46 -0.21 24.18
N ASN A 61 12.10 0.41 25.17
CA ASN A 61 11.76 0.11 26.57
C ASN A 61 10.29 0.50 26.86
N PRO A 62 9.41 -0.44 27.29
CA PRO A 62 7.99 -0.14 27.44
C PRO A 62 7.67 0.95 28.47
N GLN A 63 8.41 0.99 29.58
CA GLN A 63 8.22 2.01 30.62
C GLN A 63 8.59 3.40 30.11
N ALA A 64 9.63 3.51 29.28
CA ALA A 64 10.01 4.77 28.65
C ALA A 64 8.95 5.23 27.63
N VAL A 65 8.41 4.30 26.83
CA VAL A 65 7.31 4.58 25.88
C VAL A 65 6.07 5.06 26.62
N ASN A 66 5.60 4.30 27.62
CA ASN A 66 4.43 4.62 28.44
C ASN A 66 4.56 5.98 29.14
N LYS A 67 5.76 6.31 29.64
CA LYS A 67 6.03 7.58 30.31
C LYS A 67 6.04 8.78 29.35
N TYR A 68 6.45 8.59 28.10
CA TYR A 68 6.67 9.69 27.16
C TYR A 68 5.47 9.95 26.24
N TYR A 69 4.76 8.92 25.82
CA TYR A 69 3.64 9.03 24.88
C TYR A 69 2.30 8.87 25.60
N ASP A 70 1.30 9.61 25.13
CA ASP A 70 -0.06 9.54 25.64
C ASP A 70 -0.89 8.47 24.91
N MET A 71 -0.50 8.14 23.67
CA MET A 71 -1.16 7.13 22.84
C MET A 71 -0.27 6.62 21.71
N LEU A 72 -0.67 5.50 21.12
CA LEU A 72 -0.03 4.88 19.98
C LEU A 72 -0.92 4.90 18.73
N VAL A 73 -0.30 5.06 17.57
CA VAL A 73 -0.92 4.81 16.25
C VAL A 73 -0.08 3.78 15.52
N ILE A 74 -0.70 2.68 15.09
CA ILE A 74 -0.01 1.63 14.36
C ILE A 74 -0.38 1.71 12.88
N CYS A 75 0.64 1.84 12.05
CA CYS A 75 0.52 1.71 10.61
C CYS A 75 0.36 0.22 10.26
N CYS A 76 -0.88 -0.19 10.00
CA CYS A 76 -1.19 -1.56 9.67
C CYS A 76 -1.11 -1.81 8.16
N ALA A 77 -1.02 -3.09 7.83
CA ALA A 77 -0.99 -3.62 6.50
C ALA A 77 -1.84 -4.90 6.47
N ASN A 78 -1.35 -5.97 5.86
CA ASN A 78 -2.09 -7.21 5.68
C ASN A 78 -1.66 -8.26 6.73
N GLN A 79 -1.98 -8.01 7.99
CA GLN A 79 -1.55 -8.84 9.13
C GLN A 79 -2.59 -9.86 9.61
N ILE A 80 -3.81 -9.89 9.08
CA ILE A 80 -4.84 -10.84 9.51
C ILE A 80 -4.95 -11.99 8.50
N GLY A 81 -4.64 -13.21 8.93
CA GLY A 81 -4.71 -14.42 8.10
C GLY A 81 -3.90 -15.56 8.70
N ALA A 82 -3.95 -16.74 8.08
CA ALA A 82 -3.24 -17.94 8.55
C ALA A 82 -1.70 -17.81 8.51
N HIS A 83 -1.19 -16.85 7.73
CA HIS A 83 0.23 -16.64 7.47
C HIS A 83 0.97 -15.88 8.58
N VAL A 84 0.27 -15.26 9.53
CA VAL A 84 0.88 -14.41 10.58
C VAL A 84 0.23 -14.65 11.95
N ASP A 85 1.07 -14.85 12.95
CA ASP A 85 0.70 -14.86 14.36
C ASP A 85 1.14 -13.54 15.03
N LEU A 86 0.18 -12.77 15.56
CA LEU A 86 0.40 -11.46 16.19
C LEU A 86 0.59 -11.51 17.73
N SER A 87 0.88 -12.67 18.30
CA SER A 87 1.22 -12.82 19.73
C SER A 87 2.30 -11.83 20.18
N GLY A 88 3.37 -11.67 19.39
CA GLY A 88 4.44 -10.71 19.70
C GLY A 88 3.95 -9.26 19.76
N TRP A 89 3.00 -8.86 18.90
CA TRP A 89 2.37 -7.53 18.99
C TRP A 89 1.51 -7.40 20.24
N ALA A 90 0.69 -8.41 20.53
CA ALA A 90 -0.15 -8.43 21.72
C ALA A 90 0.68 -8.28 23.00
N ASP A 91 1.77 -9.03 23.11
CA ASP A 91 2.66 -8.98 24.26
C ASP A 91 3.28 -7.59 24.42
N ARG A 92 3.81 -7.02 23.33
CA ARG A 92 4.42 -5.68 23.38
C ARG A 92 3.41 -4.59 23.73
N LEU A 93 2.20 -4.64 23.18
CA LEU A 93 1.16 -3.65 23.47
C LEU A 93 0.67 -3.72 24.92
N ARG A 94 0.56 -4.92 25.52
CA ARG A 94 0.28 -5.06 26.96
C ARG A 94 1.33 -4.39 27.83
N HIS A 95 2.60 -4.42 27.42
CA HIS A 95 3.69 -3.77 28.17
C HIS A 95 3.78 -2.27 27.91
N PHE A 96 3.44 -1.81 26.70
CA PHE A 96 3.33 -0.38 26.43
C PHE A 96 2.18 0.25 27.21
N ASP A 97 1.07 -0.45 27.38
CA ASP A 97 -0.06 -0.05 28.22
C ASP A 97 -0.56 1.38 27.89
N LEU A 98 -0.79 1.63 26.59
CA LEU A 98 -1.26 2.90 26.08
C LEU A 98 -2.50 2.73 25.19
N PRO A 99 -3.43 3.69 25.19
CA PRO A 99 -4.46 3.77 24.17
C PRO A 99 -3.85 3.67 22.77
N THR A 100 -4.40 2.82 21.92
CA THR A 100 -3.80 2.47 20.63
C THR A 100 -4.85 2.51 19.54
N VAL A 101 -4.52 3.17 18.42
CA VAL A 101 -5.33 3.19 17.19
C VAL A 101 -4.60 2.44 16.09
N PHE A 102 -5.33 1.63 15.32
CA PHE A 102 -4.82 0.80 14.24
C PHE A 102 -5.37 1.29 12.91
N ILE A 103 -4.52 1.63 11.94
CA ILE A 103 -4.96 2.21 10.66
C ILE A 103 -4.50 1.35 9.49
N GLY A 104 -5.46 0.86 8.71
CA GLY A 104 -5.22 0.10 7.48
C GLY A 104 -5.06 -1.41 7.68
N LEU A 105 -5.64 -1.97 8.74
CA LEU A 105 -5.56 -3.41 9.05
C LEU A 105 -6.34 -4.23 8.01
N GLY A 106 -5.66 -5.19 7.41
CA GLY A 106 -6.16 -5.99 6.30
C GLY A 106 -6.19 -7.47 6.61
N ALA A 107 -7.26 -8.13 6.17
CA ALA A 107 -7.37 -9.57 6.11
C ALA A 107 -6.93 -10.12 4.73
N GLN A 108 -6.31 -11.30 4.74
CA GLN A 108 -5.95 -12.04 3.54
C GLN A 108 -6.72 -13.36 3.46
N SER A 109 -7.39 -13.55 2.33
CA SER A 109 -7.96 -14.81 1.85
C SER A 109 -7.74 -14.90 0.34
N ASP A 110 -7.79 -16.11 -0.21
CA ASP A 110 -7.69 -16.32 -1.67
C ASP A 110 -8.85 -15.65 -2.42
N GLU A 111 -10.03 -15.58 -1.79
CA GLU A 111 -11.24 -14.96 -2.34
C GLU A 111 -12.01 -14.16 -1.28
N ILE A 112 -12.66 -13.07 -1.71
CA ILE A 112 -13.57 -12.29 -0.85
C ILE A 112 -14.75 -13.16 -0.41
N GLY A 113 -15.13 -13.07 0.86
CA GLY A 113 -16.25 -13.82 1.45
C GLY A 113 -15.82 -15.08 2.20
N ASN A 114 -14.58 -15.54 2.00
CA ASN A 114 -14.02 -16.64 2.78
C ASN A 114 -13.28 -16.09 4.00
N ILE A 115 -13.88 -16.21 5.18
CA ILE A 115 -13.26 -15.78 6.44
C ILE A 115 -12.06 -16.70 6.73
N PRO A 116 -10.83 -16.16 6.76
CA PRO A 116 -9.64 -16.97 6.99
C PRO A 116 -9.58 -17.42 8.45
N GLN A 117 -9.08 -18.62 8.69
CA GLN A 117 -8.67 -19.01 10.03
C GLN A 117 -7.40 -18.26 10.43
N ILE A 118 -7.38 -17.72 11.65
CA ILE A 118 -6.21 -17.01 12.20
C ILE A 118 -5.62 -17.74 13.41
N PRO A 119 -4.30 -17.64 13.65
CA PRO A 119 -3.65 -18.22 14.83
C PRO A 119 -4.20 -17.67 16.15
N ASP A 120 -4.05 -18.43 17.24
CA ASP A 120 -4.56 -18.04 18.55
C ASP A 120 -3.91 -16.75 19.09
N GLY A 121 -2.63 -16.52 18.79
CA GLY A 121 -1.98 -15.25 19.13
C GLY A 121 -2.60 -14.04 18.41
N SER A 122 -3.07 -14.22 17.17
CA SER A 122 -3.80 -13.20 16.42
C SER A 122 -5.21 -12.97 16.98
N LYS A 123 -5.91 -14.01 17.46
CA LYS A 123 -7.18 -13.86 18.18
C LYS A 123 -6.99 -13.09 19.49
N ALA A 124 -5.93 -13.40 20.23
CA ALA A 124 -5.59 -12.71 21.48
C ALA A 124 -5.22 -11.23 21.23
N PHE A 125 -4.50 -10.95 20.15
CA PHE A 125 -4.25 -9.58 19.68
C PHE A 125 -5.55 -8.84 19.40
N LEU A 126 -6.46 -9.42 18.61
CA LEU A 126 -7.75 -8.80 18.29
C LEU A 126 -8.57 -8.52 19.56
N ALA A 127 -8.64 -9.47 20.51
CA ALA A 127 -9.31 -9.25 21.78
C ALA A 127 -8.67 -8.10 22.59
N LEU A 128 -7.34 -8.01 22.61
CA LEU A 128 -6.60 -6.93 23.28
C LEU A 128 -6.90 -5.56 22.70
N THR A 129 -7.10 -5.44 21.38
CA THR A 129 -7.34 -4.12 20.75
C THR A 129 -8.51 -3.35 21.39
N LYS A 130 -9.55 -4.05 21.85
CA LYS A 130 -10.70 -3.45 22.53
C LYS A 130 -10.35 -2.79 23.85
N SER A 131 -9.46 -3.38 24.65
CA SER A 131 -9.04 -2.79 25.93
C SER A 131 -8.07 -1.62 25.74
N LEU A 132 -7.53 -1.44 24.54
CA LEU A 132 -6.63 -0.34 24.18
C LEU A 132 -7.37 0.85 23.54
N ARG A 133 -8.70 0.89 23.58
CA ARG A 133 -9.47 1.97 22.96
C ARG A 133 -9.21 3.31 23.64
N PRO A 134 -8.91 4.37 22.89
CA PRO A 134 -8.95 5.74 23.42
C PRO A 134 -10.36 6.17 23.86
N ASN A 135 -11.39 5.61 23.22
CA ASN A 135 -12.80 5.83 23.57
C ASN A 135 -13.53 4.48 23.54
N GLU A 136 -14.04 4.02 24.68
CA GLU A 136 -14.65 2.69 24.84
C GLU A 136 -15.86 2.45 23.92
N ASN A 137 -16.56 3.51 23.53
CA ASN A 137 -17.77 3.46 22.71
C ASN A 137 -17.49 3.45 21.20
N GLU A 138 -16.23 3.63 20.80
CA GLU A 138 -15.84 3.79 19.41
C GLU A 138 -14.84 2.69 19.03
N SER A 139 -14.87 2.25 17.77
CA SER A 139 -13.79 1.39 17.28
C SER A 139 -12.50 2.21 17.17
N ASN A 140 -11.39 1.58 17.53
CA ASN A 140 -10.03 2.09 17.36
C ASN A 140 -9.31 1.47 16.14
N ILE A 141 -10.05 0.84 15.22
CA ILE A 141 -9.48 0.16 14.05
C ILE A 141 -10.10 0.70 12.76
N ILE A 142 -9.27 1.22 11.87
CA ILE A 142 -9.58 1.34 10.44
C ILE A 142 -9.06 0.11 9.72
N THR A 143 -9.94 -0.56 8.97
CA THR A 143 -9.59 -1.68 8.09
C THR A 143 -9.41 -1.22 6.64
N ARG A 144 -8.84 -2.11 5.83
CA ARG A 144 -8.67 -1.89 4.38
C ARG A 144 -9.97 -1.83 3.59
N GLY A 145 -11.06 -2.34 4.14
CA GLY A 145 -12.39 -2.30 3.57
C GLY A 145 -13.37 -3.22 4.29
N LEU A 146 -14.51 -3.48 3.63
CA LEU A 146 -15.64 -4.20 4.22
C LEU A 146 -15.31 -5.65 4.54
N PHE A 147 -14.60 -6.35 3.67
CA PHE A 147 -14.24 -7.76 3.89
C PHE A 147 -13.34 -7.91 5.13
N SER A 148 -12.32 -7.08 5.27
CA SER A 148 -11.46 -7.02 6.46
C SER A 148 -12.28 -6.71 7.72
N SER A 149 -13.29 -5.83 7.63
CA SER A 149 -14.21 -5.58 8.75
C SER A 149 -15.11 -6.75 9.08
N GLU A 150 -15.60 -7.51 8.09
CA GLU A 150 -16.38 -8.73 8.28
C GLU A 150 -15.54 -9.81 8.99
N VAL A 151 -14.28 -9.97 8.59
CA VAL A 151 -13.34 -10.91 9.25
C VAL A 151 -13.12 -10.50 10.70
N LEU A 152 -12.87 -9.22 10.99
CA LEU A 152 -12.73 -8.74 12.37
C LEU A 152 -14.01 -8.95 13.19
N SER A 153 -15.18 -8.67 12.60
CA SER A 153 -16.49 -8.87 13.22
C SER A 153 -16.76 -10.33 13.56
N HIS A 154 -16.36 -11.26 12.68
CA HIS A 154 -16.42 -12.70 12.96
C HIS A 154 -15.60 -13.11 14.20
N TYR A 155 -14.45 -12.47 14.41
CA TYR A 155 -13.64 -12.63 15.62
C TYR A 155 -14.06 -11.71 16.77
N GLY A 156 -15.24 -11.10 16.65
CA GLY A 156 -15.89 -10.32 17.69
C GLY A 156 -15.36 -8.89 17.84
N VAL A 157 -14.61 -8.34 16.88
CA VAL A 157 -14.05 -6.97 16.95
C VAL A 157 -14.69 -6.07 15.89
N ASP A 158 -15.22 -4.94 16.32
CA ASP A 158 -15.75 -3.88 15.45
C ASP A 158 -14.62 -3.00 14.88
N SER A 159 -14.82 -2.53 13.66
CA SER A 159 -13.87 -1.74 12.87
C SER A 159 -14.57 -0.84 11.87
N SER A 160 -13.80 0.08 11.28
CA SER A 160 -14.27 1.03 10.29
C SER A 160 -13.60 0.83 8.91
N PRO A 161 -14.35 0.50 7.85
CA PRO A 161 -13.82 0.10 6.54
C PRO A 161 -13.46 1.31 5.67
N PHE A 162 -12.45 2.09 6.05
CA PHE A 162 -12.11 3.35 5.37
C PHE A 162 -10.88 3.26 4.46
N GLY A 163 -10.24 2.10 4.37
CA GLY A 163 -9.19 1.87 3.39
C GLY A 163 -7.82 2.36 3.85
N CYS A 164 -6.93 2.59 2.89
CA CYS A 164 -5.55 2.96 3.15
C CYS A 164 -5.39 4.48 3.33
N PRO A 165 -4.61 4.96 4.31
CA PRO A 165 -4.33 6.38 4.49
C PRO A 165 -3.50 6.99 3.34
N SER A 166 -2.91 6.17 2.45
CA SER A 166 -2.19 6.66 1.27
C SER A 166 -3.07 7.44 0.28
N GLN A 167 -4.40 7.34 0.39
CA GLN A 167 -5.35 8.09 -0.45
C GLN A 167 -5.36 9.61 -0.16
N PHE A 168 -4.69 10.06 0.90
CA PHE A 168 -4.68 11.45 1.36
C PHE A 168 -3.30 12.12 1.35
N ILE A 169 -2.34 11.59 0.57
CA ILE A 169 -1.02 12.21 0.49
C ILE A 169 -1.10 13.54 -0.26
N SER A 170 -1.86 13.57 -1.35
CA SER A 170 -2.17 14.79 -2.09
C SER A 170 -3.24 15.61 -1.36
N THR A 171 -3.12 16.93 -1.42
CA THR A 171 -4.12 17.87 -0.89
C THR A 171 -5.10 18.38 -1.95
N ALA A 172 -4.92 17.99 -3.23
CA ALA A 172 -5.82 18.38 -4.31
C ALA A 172 -7.24 17.86 -4.04
N LEU A 173 -8.25 18.71 -4.22
CA LEU A 173 -9.65 18.37 -3.93
C LEU A 173 -10.27 17.49 -5.02
N ASN A 174 -9.98 17.78 -6.29
CA ASN A 174 -10.50 17.13 -7.49
C ASN A 174 -9.43 16.29 -8.21
N LEU A 175 -8.76 15.45 -7.43
CA LEU A 175 -7.60 14.68 -7.91
C LEU A 175 -7.97 13.70 -9.03
N GLY A 176 -9.16 13.12 -8.99
CA GLY A 176 -9.69 12.25 -10.03
C GLY A 176 -9.90 13.00 -11.34
N GLN A 177 -10.48 14.21 -11.28
CA GLN A 177 -10.55 15.08 -12.46
C GLN A 177 -9.17 15.47 -12.99
N ALA A 178 -8.20 15.72 -12.10
CA ALA A 178 -6.82 16.01 -12.50
C ALA A 178 -6.17 14.82 -13.23
N CYS A 179 -6.41 13.59 -12.77
CA CYS A 179 -5.96 12.37 -13.45
C CYS A 179 -6.57 12.24 -14.85
N LEU A 180 -7.88 12.47 -14.98
CA LEU A 180 -8.55 12.42 -16.28
C LEU A 180 -8.08 13.54 -17.23
N ALA A 181 -7.86 14.74 -16.71
CA ALA A 181 -7.29 15.85 -17.47
C ALA A 181 -5.85 15.54 -17.93
N HIS A 182 -5.05 14.91 -17.05
CA HIS A 182 -3.72 14.40 -17.41
C HIS A 182 -3.80 13.41 -18.58
N GLN A 183 -4.71 12.43 -18.50
CA GLN A 183 -4.92 11.46 -19.58
C GLN A 183 -5.29 12.14 -20.91
N LYS A 184 -6.18 13.13 -20.89
CA LYS A 184 -6.65 13.85 -22.09
C LYS A 184 -5.57 14.72 -22.75
N ARG A 185 -4.66 15.30 -21.96
CA ARG A 185 -3.58 16.16 -22.48
C ARG A 185 -2.36 15.38 -22.96
N ALA A 186 -2.15 14.16 -22.44
CA ALA A 186 -1.05 13.29 -22.84
C ALA A 186 -1.03 13.07 -24.35
N LYS A 187 0.15 13.19 -24.96
CA LYS A 187 0.38 13.01 -26.40
C LYS A 187 1.24 11.80 -26.74
N PHE A 188 1.97 11.29 -25.75
CA PHE A 188 2.83 10.13 -25.86
C PHE A 188 2.43 9.14 -24.78
N ASP A 189 2.40 7.86 -25.12
CA ASP A 189 2.17 6.83 -24.13
C ASP A 189 3.48 6.48 -23.45
N ARG A 190 3.52 6.69 -22.13
CA ARG A 190 4.59 6.23 -21.26
C ARG A 190 3.95 5.53 -20.08
N ILE A 191 4.03 4.21 -20.02
CA ILE A 191 3.18 3.39 -19.14
C ILE A 191 4.02 2.82 -18.01
N MET A 192 3.72 3.22 -16.77
CA MET A 192 4.33 2.66 -15.58
C MET A 192 3.63 1.36 -15.20
N THR A 193 4.38 0.29 -14.93
CA THR A 193 3.79 -0.97 -14.43
C THR A 193 4.16 -1.22 -12.97
N ALA A 194 3.18 -1.52 -12.13
CA ALA A 194 3.36 -1.79 -10.71
C ALA A 194 3.21 -3.30 -10.45
N ALA A 195 4.32 -4.03 -10.49
CA ALA A 195 4.33 -5.46 -10.78
C ALA A 195 5.20 -6.26 -9.78
N GLY A 196 5.48 -7.52 -10.08
CA GLY A 196 6.42 -8.35 -9.31
C GLY A 196 5.71 -9.40 -8.47
N ASN A 197 4.86 -10.23 -9.08
CA ASN A 197 4.20 -11.37 -8.44
C ASN A 197 4.52 -12.71 -9.13
N PRO A 198 5.80 -13.05 -9.36
CA PRO A 198 6.16 -14.25 -10.11
C PRO A 198 5.74 -15.55 -9.42
N TRP A 199 5.46 -15.54 -8.11
CA TRP A 199 4.97 -16.71 -7.36
C TRP A 199 3.45 -16.79 -7.20
N HIS A 200 2.71 -15.79 -7.71
CA HIS A 200 1.25 -15.80 -7.65
C HIS A 200 0.65 -16.61 -8.82
N PRO A 201 -0.56 -17.20 -8.68
CA PRO A 201 -1.26 -17.83 -9.81
C PRO A 201 -1.43 -16.93 -11.05
N SER A 202 -1.46 -15.60 -10.87
CA SER A 202 -1.53 -14.62 -11.96
C SER A 202 -0.17 -14.27 -12.59
N ALA A 203 0.89 -15.06 -12.36
CA ALA A 203 2.25 -14.75 -12.82
C ALA A 203 2.38 -14.58 -14.35
N SER A 204 1.47 -15.15 -15.15
CA SER A 204 1.38 -14.88 -16.60
C SER A 204 1.20 -13.39 -16.92
N LEU A 205 0.56 -12.62 -16.03
CA LEU A 205 0.42 -11.17 -16.16
C LEU A 205 1.78 -10.45 -16.26
N GLU A 206 2.82 -11.00 -15.61
CA GLU A 206 4.16 -10.41 -15.61
C GLU A 206 4.74 -10.30 -17.02
N ASN A 207 4.47 -11.28 -17.90
CA ASN A 207 4.89 -11.20 -19.30
C ASN A 207 4.25 -10.02 -20.04
N THR A 208 2.96 -9.79 -19.82
CA THR A 208 2.24 -8.66 -20.42
C THR A 208 2.73 -7.33 -19.85
N LEU A 209 3.00 -7.26 -18.54
CA LEU A 209 3.50 -6.03 -17.90
C LEU A 209 4.92 -5.67 -18.36
N THR A 210 5.82 -6.65 -18.49
CA THR A 210 7.16 -6.40 -19.04
C THR A 210 7.11 -6.00 -20.52
N GLN A 211 6.20 -6.60 -21.30
CA GLN A 211 5.97 -6.16 -22.69
C GLN A 211 5.48 -4.72 -22.75
N ILE A 212 4.54 -4.32 -21.88
CA ILE A 212 4.04 -2.94 -21.82
C ILE A 212 5.17 -1.95 -21.52
N VAL A 213 6.10 -2.31 -20.62
CA VAL A 213 7.27 -1.48 -20.31
C VAL A 213 8.12 -1.26 -21.57
N GLU A 214 8.41 -2.31 -22.33
CA GLU A 214 9.19 -2.22 -23.58
C GLU A 214 8.47 -1.43 -24.68
N ASP A 215 7.24 -1.81 -24.98
CA ASP A 215 6.46 -1.27 -26.10
C ASP A 215 6.06 0.20 -25.89
N TYR A 216 5.99 0.64 -24.63
CA TYR A 216 5.51 1.98 -24.25
C TYR A 216 6.49 2.75 -23.38
N HIS A 217 7.79 2.50 -23.51
CA HIS A 217 8.87 3.26 -22.87
C HIS A 217 8.66 3.48 -21.36
N GLY A 218 8.08 2.47 -20.73
CA GLY A 218 7.68 2.45 -19.34
C GLY A 218 8.84 2.15 -18.40
N ASP A 219 8.50 2.08 -17.12
CA ASP A 219 9.38 1.56 -16.07
C ASP A 219 8.61 0.56 -15.22
N TYR A 220 9.32 -0.43 -14.69
CA TYR A 220 8.79 -1.52 -13.88
C TYR A 220 8.99 -1.21 -12.41
N ILE A 221 7.92 -0.76 -11.75
CA ILE A 221 7.98 -0.35 -10.34
C ILE A 221 7.91 -1.57 -9.45
N LEU A 222 9.05 -1.85 -8.83
CA LEU A 222 9.22 -3.02 -8.01
C LEU A 222 9.02 -2.68 -6.53
N GLN A 223 8.29 -3.55 -5.84
CA GLN A 223 7.97 -3.39 -4.42
C GLN A 223 8.40 -4.57 -3.56
N HIS A 224 8.31 -5.76 -4.15
CA HIS A 224 8.50 -7.08 -3.56
C HIS A 224 8.38 -8.04 -4.75
N PRO A 225 8.96 -9.24 -4.74
CA PRO A 225 9.75 -9.93 -3.70
C PRO A 225 11.24 -9.58 -3.69
N LYS A 226 11.92 -9.94 -2.58
CA LYS A 226 13.38 -9.86 -2.40
C LYS A 226 14.14 -10.34 -3.64
N ALA A 227 13.76 -11.49 -4.20
CA ALA A 227 14.41 -12.06 -5.38
C ALA A 227 14.39 -11.14 -6.62
N LEU A 228 13.34 -10.36 -6.84
CA LEU A 228 13.33 -9.39 -7.93
C LEU A 228 14.14 -8.13 -7.59
N VAL A 229 14.24 -7.77 -6.30
CA VAL A 229 15.09 -6.65 -5.85
C VAL A 229 16.56 -7.01 -6.05
N GLN A 230 16.92 -8.28 -5.79
CA GLN A 230 18.23 -8.83 -6.12
C GLN A 230 18.53 -8.69 -7.61
N LEU A 231 17.58 -9.03 -8.50
CA LEU A 231 17.77 -8.79 -9.94
C LEU A 231 17.94 -7.30 -10.26
N ALA A 232 17.11 -6.43 -9.69
CA ALA A 232 17.18 -4.99 -9.94
C ALA A 232 18.51 -4.36 -9.51
N LEU A 233 19.17 -4.91 -8.48
CA LEU A 233 20.45 -4.44 -7.95
C LEU A 233 21.67 -5.24 -8.48
N GLY A 234 21.46 -6.20 -9.39
CA GLY A 234 22.53 -7.06 -9.92
C GLY A 234 23.06 -8.13 -8.94
N GLU A 235 22.40 -8.33 -7.79
CA GLU A 235 22.79 -9.24 -6.70
C GLU A 235 22.34 -10.69 -6.94
N THR A 236 22.72 -11.24 -8.07
CA THR A 236 22.16 -12.50 -8.58
C THR A 236 22.79 -13.78 -8.01
N THR A 237 23.90 -13.67 -7.27
CA THR A 237 24.63 -14.84 -6.72
C THR A 237 23.87 -15.58 -5.62
N ASP A 238 22.94 -14.91 -4.96
CA ASP A 238 22.25 -15.39 -3.76
C ASP A 238 20.86 -15.95 -4.07
N LEU A 239 20.48 -16.06 -5.36
CA LEU A 239 19.24 -16.68 -5.80
C LEU A 239 19.36 -18.20 -5.81
N THR A 240 18.35 -18.89 -5.28
CA THR A 240 18.33 -20.35 -5.30
C THR A 240 18.04 -20.88 -6.72
N PRO A 241 18.47 -22.12 -7.06
CA PRO A 241 18.16 -22.73 -8.35
C PRO A 241 16.66 -22.77 -8.68
N ASP A 242 15.81 -23.01 -7.67
CA ASP A 242 14.35 -23.02 -7.84
C ASP A 242 13.78 -21.62 -8.12
N GLN A 243 14.36 -20.57 -7.50
CA GLN A 243 14.00 -19.19 -7.81
C GLN A 243 14.38 -18.84 -9.24
N ILE A 244 15.61 -19.14 -9.66
CA ILE A 244 16.09 -18.89 -11.03
C ILE A 244 15.16 -19.57 -12.04
N LYS A 245 14.93 -20.88 -11.88
CA LYS A 245 14.05 -21.64 -12.77
C LYS A 245 12.63 -21.06 -12.84
N ARG A 246 12.09 -20.60 -11.70
CA ARG A 246 10.77 -19.95 -11.69
C ARG A 246 10.78 -18.63 -12.44
N LEU A 247 11.80 -17.80 -12.23
CA LEU A 247 11.93 -16.50 -12.90
C LEU A 247 12.15 -16.66 -14.40
N GLU A 248 13.00 -17.59 -14.83
CA GLU A 248 13.16 -17.96 -16.25
C GLU A 248 11.81 -18.38 -16.86
N SER A 249 11.04 -19.21 -16.16
CA SER A 249 9.72 -19.64 -16.65
C SER A 249 8.75 -18.46 -16.78
N VAL A 250 8.66 -17.60 -15.77
CA VAL A 250 7.71 -16.48 -15.73
C VAL A 250 8.08 -15.41 -16.74
N TYR A 251 9.36 -15.08 -16.88
CA TYR A 251 9.87 -13.97 -17.69
C TYR A 251 10.50 -14.42 -19.01
N SER A 252 10.25 -15.67 -19.44
CA SER A 252 10.79 -16.28 -20.66
C SER A 252 10.59 -15.47 -21.94
N ARG A 253 9.61 -14.56 -21.98
CA ARG A 253 9.41 -13.63 -23.11
C ARG A 253 10.59 -12.67 -23.29
N ILE A 254 11.23 -12.25 -22.20
CA ILE A 254 12.36 -11.30 -22.23
C ILE A 254 13.58 -11.95 -22.92
N GLY A 255 13.82 -13.24 -22.66
CA GLY A 255 14.93 -13.98 -23.22
C GLY A 255 15.43 -15.08 -22.28
N ASP A 256 16.69 -15.44 -22.44
CA ASP A 256 17.40 -16.31 -21.49
C ASP A 256 17.71 -15.59 -20.16
N TRP A 257 18.33 -16.29 -19.22
CA TRP A 257 18.63 -15.77 -17.90
C TRP A 257 19.46 -14.47 -17.91
N GLU A 258 20.48 -14.39 -18.78
CA GLU A 258 21.34 -13.20 -18.88
C GLU A 258 20.53 -11.98 -19.35
N HIS A 259 19.63 -12.18 -20.33
CA HIS A 259 18.72 -11.12 -20.78
C HIS A 259 17.72 -10.72 -19.69
N ILE A 260 17.20 -11.69 -18.91
CA ILE A 260 16.30 -11.40 -17.78
C ILE A 260 17.02 -10.55 -16.73
N GLN A 261 18.25 -10.90 -16.35
CA GLN A 261 19.06 -10.13 -15.40
C GLN A 261 19.24 -8.68 -15.89
N ALA A 262 19.73 -8.52 -17.13
CA ALA A 262 19.97 -7.21 -17.73
C ALA A 262 18.69 -6.37 -17.86
N TRP A 263 17.55 -7.01 -18.13
CA TRP A 263 16.25 -6.33 -18.20
C TRP A 263 15.84 -5.75 -16.85
N PHE A 264 15.94 -6.53 -15.78
CA PHE A 264 15.59 -6.06 -14.44
C PHE A 264 16.51 -4.94 -13.97
N GLU A 265 17.81 -5.01 -14.24
CA GLU A 265 18.76 -3.92 -13.96
C GLU A 265 18.44 -2.64 -14.74
N SER A 266 17.90 -2.77 -15.96
CA SER A 266 17.63 -1.62 -16.85
C SER A 266 16.29 -0.93 -16.59
N TYR A 267 15.25 -1.70 -16.25
CA TYR A 267 13.87 -1.20 -16.21
C TYR A 267 13.26 -1.14 -14.80
N SER A 268 13.89 -1.75 -13.79
CA SER A 268 13.34 -1.76 -12.44
C SER A 268 13.58 -0.44 -11.72
N VAL A 269 12.55 0.05 -11.03
CA VAL A 269 12.66 1.23 -10.19
C VAL A 269 12.14 0.93 -8.79
N LEU A 270 12.93 1.30 -7.78
CA LEU A 270 12.63 1.18 -6.35
C LEU A 270 12.46 2.58 -5.75
N PHE A 271 11.61 2.70 -4.73
CA PHE A 271 11.41 3.96 -4.00
C PHE A 271 11.51 3.75 -2.50
N ALA A 272 12.29 4.59 -1.83
CA ALA A 272 12.41 4.60 -0.36
C ALA A 272 11.50 5.63 0.30
N ASP A 273 10.84 6.48 -0.47
CA ASP A 273 9.91 7.50 0.02
C ASP A 273 8.79 7.78 -0.99
N ALA A 274 7.64 8.21 -0.47
CA ALA A 274 6.45 8.46 -1.27
C ALA A 274 6.56 9.74 -2.13
N GLN A 275 7.34 10.75 -1.70
CA GLN A 275 7.40 12.05 -2.38
C GLN A 275 8.18 11.94 -3.70
N ASN A 276 9.35 11.29 -3.68
CA ASN A 276 10.14 11.01 -4.87
C ASN A 276 9.41 10.05 -5.81
N TRP A 277 8.70 9.04 -5.27
CA TRP A 277 7.85 8.17 -6.10
C TRP A 277 6.76 8.98 -6.83
N MET A 278 6.00 9.80 -6.10
CA MET A 278 4.98 10.68 -6.69
C MET A 278 5.59 11.65 -7.70
N HIS A 279 6.73 12.24 -7.42
CA HIS A 279 7.41 13.16 -8.33
C HIS A 279 7.81 12.47 -9.63
N TYR A 280 8.48 11.31 -9.53
CA TYR A 280 8.89 10.49 -10.68
C TYR A 280 7.70 10.05 -11.53
N SER A 281 6.59 9.70 -10.87
CA SER A 281 5.39 9.20 -11.55
C SER A 281 4.79 10.21 -12.54
N LYS A 282 5.03 11.52 -12.36
CA LYS A 282 4.52 12.58 -13.24
C LYS A 282 5.02 12.50 -14.68
N HIS A 283 6.08 11.73 -14.95
CA HIS A 283 6.60 11.50 -16.29
C HIS A 283 5.78 10.48 -17.11
N PHE A 284 4.84 9.78 -16.48
CA PHE A 284 4.05 8.72 -17.09
C PHE A 284 2.63 9.19 -17.35
N THR A 285 1.95 8.50 -18.27
CA THR A 285 0.59 8.83 -18.70
C THR A 285 -0.46 7.82 -18.24
N LEU A 286 -0.01 6.70 -17.65
CA LEU A 286 -0.81 5.71 -16.96
C LEU A 286 0.08 4.91 -16.01
N ALA A 287 -0.44 4.58 -14.83
CA ALA A 287 0.13 3.55 -13.97
C ALA A 287 -0.83 2.35 -13.85
N MET A 288 -0.32 1.13 -13.97
CA MET A 288 -1.18 -0.05 -13.91
C MET A 288 -0.46 -1.28 -13.37
N GLY A 289 -1.21 -2.20 -12.78
CA GLY A 289 -0.66 -3.47 -12.32
C GLY A 289 -1.28 -3.96 -11.01
N PRO A 290 -0.83 -5.13 -10.54
CA PRO A 290 -1.39 -5.78 -9.36
C PRO A 290 -0.91 -5.21 -8.01
N ARG A 291 0.11 -4.33 -8.00
CA ARG A 291 0.59 -3.75 -6.74
C ARG A 291 -0.12 -2.42 -6.44
N TYR A 292 -1.10 -2.47 -5.53
CA TYR A 292 -1.95 -1.32 -5.16
C TYR A 292 -1.17 0.00 -4.96
N HIS A 293 -0.12 0.06 -4.12
CA HIS A 293 0.58 1.31 -3.85
C HIS A 293 1.35 1.87 -5.05
N GLY A 294 1.78 1.01 -5.97
CA GLY A 294 2.41 1.46 -7.21
C GLY A 294 1.45 2.01 -8.24
N VAL A 295 0.14 1.87 -8.02
CA VAL A 295 -0.90 2.58 -8.76
C VAL A 295 -1.40 3.79 -7.96
N ALA A 296 -1.57 3.64 -6.64
CA ALA A 296 -2.12 4.68 -5.77
C ALA A 296 -1.23 5.94 -5.71
N LEU A 297 0.10 5.81 -5.64
CA LEU A 297 1.00 6.96 -5.57
C LEU A 297 1.04 7.79 -6.86
N PRO A 298 1.09 7.21 -8.07
CA PRO A 298 0.85 7.95 -9.31
C PRO A 298 -0.48 8.72 -9.31
N ILE A 299 -1.57 8.13 -8.82
CA ILE A 299 -2.86 8.82 -8.68
C ILE A 299 -2.74 10.02 -7.74
N GLN A 300 -2.07 9.87 -6.59
CA GLN A 300 -1.76 11.01 -5.70
C GLN A 300 -0.94 12.11 -6.39
N ALA A 301 -0.16 11.79 -7.41
CA ALA A 301 0.58 12.75 -8.22
C ALA A 301 -0.23 13.38 -9.38
N GLY A 302 -1.50 12.97 -9.56
CA GLY A 302 -2.37 13.42 -10.65
C GLY A 302 -2.17 12.65 -11.96
N VAL A 303 -1.59 11.45 -11.90
CA VAL A 303 -1.41 10.54 -13.04
C VAL A 303 -2.46 9.43 -12.93
N PRO A 304 -3.27 9.18 -13.98
CA PRO A 304 -4.30 8.15 -13.90
C PRO A 304 -3.68 6.78 -13.68
N GLY A 305 -4.37 5.92 -12.93
CA GLY A 305 -3.95 4.54 -12.79
C GLY A 305 -5.08 3.56 -12.48
N LYS A 306 -4.93 2.31 -12.92
CA LYS A 306 -5.92 1.25 -12.70
C LYS A 306 -5.26 0.02 -12.10
N VAL A 307 -5.80 -0.47 -10.98
CA VAL A 307 -5.32 -1.68 -10.32
C VAL A 307 -5.83 -2.91 -11.08
N ILE A 308 -4.97 -3.89 -11.28
CA ILE A 308 -5.37 -5.22 -11.77
C ILE A 308 -5.46 -6.13 -10.55
N SER A 309 -6.65 -6.30 -9.99
CA SER A 309 -6.79 -7.07 -8.75
C SER A 309 -6.54 -8.56 -9.00
N ILE A 310 -5.62 -9.12 -8.22
CA ILE A 310 -5.21 -10.52 -8.31
C ILE A 310 -5.69 -11.32 -7.09
N ASP A 311 -6.19 -10.64 -6.06
CA ASP A 311 -6.65 -11.21 -4.81
C ASP A 311 -7.64 -10.25 -4.10
N SER A 312 -8.22 -10.74 -3.01
CA SER A 312 -9.14 -9.98 -2.15
C SER A 312 -8.53 -8.67 -1.63
N ARG A 313 -7.24 -8.66 -1.31
CA ARG A 313 -6.55 -7.53 -0.67
C ARG A 313 -6.48 -6.31 -1.57
N THR A 314 -6.16 -6.54 -2.84
CA THR A 314 -5.99 -5.48 -3.85
C THR A 314 -7.33 -5.01 -4.38
N GLU A 315 -8.30 -5.91 -4.54
CA GLU A 315 -9.68 -5.58 -4.90
C GLU A 315 -10.35 -4.71 -3.82
N GLU A 316 -10.33 -5.16 -2.56
CA GLU A 316 -10.94 -4.46 -1.43
C GLU A 316 -10.40 -3.03 -1.31
N LEU A 317 -9.07 -2.87 -1.26
CA LEU A 317 -8.46 -1.56 -1.15
C LEU A 317 -8.86 -0.63 -2.30
N SER A 318 -8.93 -1.16 -3.53
CA SER A 318 -9.29 -0.36 -4.69
C SER A 318 -10.73 0.12 -4.60
N VAL A 319 -11.66 -0.77 -4.27
CA VAL A 319 -13.08 -0.43 -4.07
C VAL A 319 -13.25 0.58 -2.95
N THR A 320 -12.67 0.33 -1.77
CA THR A 320 -12.83 1.19 -0.60
C THR A 320 -12.22 2.58 -0.80
N THR A 321 -11.15 2.69 -1.60
CA THR A 321 -10.49 3.99 -1.88
C THR A 321 -10.94 4.64 -3.19
N GLY A 322 -11.88 4.02 -3.91
CA GLY A 322 -12.42 4.51 -5.18
C GLY A 322 -11.44 4.43 -6.35
N ILE A 323 -10.27 3.82 -6.18
CA ILE A 323 -9.29 3.63 -7.26
C ILE A 323 -9.90 2.68 -8.29
N PRO A 324 -9.91 3.03 -9.58
CA PRO A 324 -10.40 2.14 -10.62
C PRO A 324 -9.67 0.80 -10.59
N THR A 325 -10.41 -0.29 -10.74
CA THR A 325 -9.87 -1.64 -10.70
C THR A 325 -10.52 -2.52 -11.77
N VAL A 326 -9.79 -3.56 -12.18
CA VAL A 326 -10.29 -4.64 -13.04
C VAL A 326 -9.74 -5.96 -12.51
N LYS A 327 -10.51 -7.05 -12.57
CA LYS A 327 -10.04 -8.35 -12.09
C LYS A 327 -9.08 -8.97 -13.09
N TYR A 328 -8.01 -9.59 -12.60
CA TYR A 328 -7.06 -10.30 -13.45
C TYR A 328 -7.76 -11.34 -14.36
N THR A 329 -8.73 -12.08 -13.83
CA THR A 329 -9.51 -13.08 -14.59
C THR A 329 -10.32 -12.50 -15.76
N GLU A 330 -10.64 -11.20 -15.74
CA GLU A 330 -11.34 -10.52 -16.82
C GLU A 330 -10.39 -10.04 -17.92
N VAL A 331 -9.09 -9.94 -17.63
CA VAL A 331 -8.09 -9.33 -18.51
C VAL A 331 -6.91 -10.22 -18.86
N GLU A 332 -6.83 -11.43 -18.31
CA GLU A 332 -5.69 -12.33 -18.49
C GLU A 332 -5.42 -12.74 -19.94
N SER A 333 -6.45 -12.66 -20.78
CA SER A 333 -6.38 -12.98 -22.21
C SER A 333 -6.15 -11.76 -23.10
N LEU A 334 -6.12 -10.54 -22.55
CA LEU A 334 -5.96 -9.32 -23.34
C LEU A 334 -4.51 -9.15 -23.80
N SER A 335 -4.37 -8.62 -25.02
CA SER A 335 -3.08 -8.11 -25.50
C SER A 335 -2.62 -6.92 -24.65
N ALA A 336 -1.31 -6.62 -24.66
CA ALA A 336 -0.76 -5.43 -23.99
C ALA A 336 -1.53 -4.14 -24.35
N LYS A 337 -1.83 -3.96 -25.64
CA LYS A 337 -2.57 -2.80 -26.15
C LYS A 337 -4.01 -2.74 -25.64
N ASP A 338 -4.72 -3.86 -25.64
CA ASP A 338 -6.11 -3.91 -25.18
C ASP A 338 -6.22 -3.76 -23.66
N LEU A 339 -5.24 -4.30 -22.92
CA LEU A 339 -5.12 -4.13 -21.48
C LEU A 339 -4.86 -2.66 -21.11
N ILE A 340 -3.97 -1.95 -21.81
CA ILE A 340 -3.77 -0.51 -21.61
C ILE A 340 -5.08 0.25 -21.87
N LYS A 341 -5.79 -0.09 -22.95
CA LYS A 341 -7.06 0.56 -23.31
C LYS A 341 -8.11 0.34 -22.22
N SER A 342 -8.23 -0.85 -21.64
CA SER A 342 -9.16 -1.13 -20.55
C SER A 342 -8.79 -0.41 -19.24
N CYS A 343 -7.51 -0.07 -19.08
CA CYS A 343 -6.99 0.66 -17.92
C CYS A 343 -7.14 2.18 -17.99
N ARG A 344 -7.58 2.74 -19.13
CA ARG A 344 -7.88 4.17 -19.24
C ARG A 344 -9.10 4.57 -18.40
N TRP A 345 -9.02 5.75 -17.81
CA TRP A 345 -10.07 6.32 -17.00
C TRP A 345 -11.20 6.88 -17.86
N THR A 346 -12.42 6.62 -17.43
CA THR A 346 -13.65 7.26 -17.90
C THR A 346 -14.00 8.48 -17.03
N GLN A 347 -15.04 9.23 -17.41
CA GLN A 347 -15.56 10.29 -16.54
C GLN A 347 -16.10 9.72 -15.22
N ASN A 348 -16.81 8.58 -15.29
CA ASN A 348 -17.34 7.90 -14.11
C ASN A 348 -16.23 7.47 -13.14
N ASP A 349 -15.09 7.01 -13.65
CA ASP A 349 -13.93 6.65 -12.80
C ASP A 349 -13.42 7.87 -12.02
N ALA A 350 -13.28 9.02 -12.69
CA ALA A 350 -12.83 10.26 -12.07
C ALA A 350 -13.83 10.79 -11.03
N ASP A 351 -15.11 10.79 -11.36
CA ASP A 351 -16.18 11.25 -10.48
C ASP A 351 -16.30 10.34 -9.24
N ASN A 352 -16.24 9.01 -9.44
CA ASN A 352 -16.25 8.03 -8.36
C ASN A 352 -15.05 8.21 -7.43
N TYR A 353 -13.85 8.35 -7.97
CA TYR A 353 -12.64 8.52 -7.16
C TYR A 353 -12.72 9.76 -6.26
N ASP A 354 -13.10 10.91 -6.82
CA ASP A 354 -13.22 12.15 -6.05
C ASP A 354 -14.32 12.06 -4.98
N MET A 355 -15.47 11.46 -5.33
CA MET A 355 -16.58 11.25 -4.40
C MET A 355 -16.18 10.34 -3.22
N VAL A 356 -15.59 9.17 -3.51
CA VAL A 356 -15.18 8.20 -2.50
C VAL A 356 -14.09 8.77 -1.61
N ARG A 357 -13.08 9.43 -2.20
CA ARG A 357 -12.00 10.07 -1.44
C ARG A 357 -12.52 11.16 -0.51
N CYS A 358 -13.47 11.98 -0.97
CA CYS A 358 -14.11 13.00 -0.13
C CYS A 358 -14.91 12.36 1.02
N ASN A 359 -15.73 11.34 0.75
CA ASN A 359 -16.47 10.61 1.78
C ASN A 359 -15.54 9.95 2.80
N ASN A 360 -14.44 9.35 2.35
CA ASN A 360 -13.43 8.77 3.25
C ASN A 360 -12.73 9.86 4.07
N ALA A 361 -12.49 11.05 3.53
CA ALA A 361 -11.93 12.15 4.32
C ALA A 361 -12.85 12.56 5.48
N VAL A 362 -14.17 12.63 5.24
CA VAL A 362 -15.17 12.85 6.30
C VAL A 362 -15.14 11.72 7.33
N ASN A 363 -15.11 10.47 6.88
CA ASN A 363 -15.07 9.30 7.76
C ASN A 363 -13.79 9.25 8.62
N TYR A 364 -12.63 9.55 8.02
CA TYR A 364 -11.36 9.66 8.74
C TYR A 364 -11.39 10.82 9.75
N GLN A 365 -11.91 11.99 9.38
CA GLN A 365 -12.03 13.12 10.30
C GLN A 365 -12.87 12.74 11.54
N THR A 366 -14.01 12.09 11.33
CA THR A 366 -14.87 11.61 12.42
C THR A 366 -14.16 10.57 13.27
N PHE A 367 -13.58 9.54 12.65
CA PHE A 367 -12.88 8.46 13.36
C PHE A 367 -11.72 8.97 14.22
N LEU A 368 -10.88 9.84 13.66
CA LEU A 368 -9.75 10.43 14.36
C LEU A 368 -10.24 11.27 15.55
N SER A 369 -11.27 12.12 15.34
CA SER A 369 -11.85 12.93 16.41
C SER A 369 -12.45 12.08 17.53
N ASN A 370 -13.20 11.03 17.19
CA ASN A 370 -13.81 10.08 18.11
C ASN A 370 -12.78 9.30 18.95
N ASN A 371 -11.58 9.10 18.40
CA ASN A 371 -10.44 8.44 19.05
C ASN A 371 -9.43 9.44 19.65
N ASN A 372 -9.80 10.71 19.82
CA ASN A 372 -8.96 11.77 20.40
C ASN A 372 -7.65 12.04 19.63
N LEU A 373 -7.57 11.69 18.34
CA LEU A 373 -6.43 11.99 17.48
C LEU A 373 -6.57 13.36 16.80
N PRO A 374 -5.45 14.06 16.54
CA PRO A 374 -5.47 15.29 15.75
C PRO A 374 -5.86 14.99 14.30
N VAL A 375 -6.56 15.94 13.69
CA VAL A 375 -6.92 15.92 12.27
C VAL A 375 -6.15 17.03 11.57
N SER A 376 -5.33 16.67 10.59
CA SER A 376 -4.63 17.68 9.78
C SER A 376 -5.59 18.59 9.00
N ASN A 377 -5.15 19.82 8.76
CA ASN A 377 -5.91 20.78 7.94
C ASN A 377 -6.18 20.25 6.53
N ALA A 378 -5.29 19.43 5.97
CA ALA A 378 -5.46 18.83 4.66
C ALA A 378 -6.69 17.90 4.60
N ILE A 379 -6.85 17.02 5.59
CA ILE A 379 -8.03 16.15 5.70
C ILE A 379 -9.29 16.97 5.94
N ALA A 380 -9.24 17.96 6.83
CA ALA A 380 -10.38 18.82 7.10
C ALA A 380 -10.85 19.58 5.85
N GLN A 381 -9.93 20.07 5.01
CA GLN A 381 -10.28 20.72 3.75
C GLN A 381 -10.94 19.75 2.76
N LEU A 382 -10.40 18.53 2.64
CA LEU A 382 -11.00 17.49 1.79
C LEU A 382 -12.41 17.14 2.26
N ALA A 383 -12.62 16.95 3.56
CA ALA A 383 -13.93 16.64 4.13
C ALA A 383 -14.96 17.77 3.91
N ASN A 384 -14.53 19.04 4.02
CA ASN A 384 -15.40 20.21 3.84
C ASN A 384 -15.74 20.50 2.37
N SER A 385 -14.98 19.96 1.41
CA SER A 385 -15.23 20.17 -0.03
C SER A 385 -16.58 19.63 -0.52
N LYS A 386 -17.24 18.78 0.29
CA LYS A 386 -18.59 18.25 0.05
C LYS A 386 -19.68 19.33 -0.02
N GLY A 387 -19.40 20.55 0.48
CA GLY A 387 -20.34 21.67 0.52
C GLY A 387 -20.32 22.63 -0.68
N THR A 388 -19.43 22.43 -1.67
CA THR A 388 -19.20 23.43 -2.75
C THR A 388 -19.33 22.91 -4.18
N ASN A 389 -19.79 21.67 -4.39
CA ASN A 389 -20.03 21.11 -5.73
C ASN A 389 -21.49 20.78 -5.96
#